data_AF-A0A2V8VBU9-F1
#
_entry.id   AF-A0A2V8VBU9-F1
#
_cell.length_a   1.000
_cell.length_b   1.000
_cell.length_c   1.000
_cell.angle_alpha   90.00
_cell.angle_beta   90.00
_cell.angle_gamma   90.00
#
_symmetry.space_group_name_H-M   'P 1'
#
loop_
_entity.id
_entity.type
_entity.pdbx_description
1 polymer ?
#
loop_
_entity_poly.entity_id
_entity_poly.type
_entity_poly.pdbx_seq_one_letter_code
_entity_poly.pdbx_strand_id
1 'polypeptide(L)'
;MRGPHNDLALDAELCPEVQRRLRGRHRTRPYSSNRIESDHRHIKLRLRAMQGPRTTATAYALIAGIEAVQMIRKGQVLGITRKNLQGQAWVFGALLGLN
;
A
#
# COMPACT_ATOMS: atom_id res chain seq x y z
N MET A 1 -38.60 17.54 14.49
CA MET A 1 -37.75 17.97 15.61
C MET A 1 -37.02 16.74 16.14
N ARG A 2 -35.79 16.48 15.70
CA ARG A 2 -34.98 15.29 16.05
C ARG A 2 -33.80 15.78 16.89
N GLY A 3 -33.75 15.40 18.17
CA GLY A 3 -32.59 15.64 19.03
C GLY A 3 -31.44 14.65 18.75
N PRO A 4 -30.46 14.54 19.66
CA PRO A 4 -29.19 15.27 19.64
C PRO A 4 -27.97 14.33 19.58
N HIS A 5 -26.76 14.89 19.58
CA HIS A 5 -25.58 14.50 20.40
C HIS A 5 -24.24 14.61 19.67
N ASN A 6 -23.43 15.55 20.19
CA ASN A 6 -21.97 15.55 20.34
C ASN A 6 -21.08 15.31 19.12
N ASP A 7 -20.43 16.39 18.66
CA ASP A 7 -19.08 16.37 18.05
C ASP A 7 -18.34 17.73 18.22
N LEU A 8 -18.72 18.53 19.22
CA LEU A 8 -18.11 19.85 19.49
C LEU A 8 -17.40 19.83 20.85
N ALA A 9 -16.23 19.19 20.90
CA ALA A 9 -15.20 19.47 21.90
C ALA A 9 -13.96 18.60 21.60
N LEU A 10 -13.12 18.99 20.64
CA LEU A 10 -11.69 18.58 20.61
C LEU A 10 -10.83 19.53 19.75
N ASP A 11 -11.24 20.79 19.70
CA ASP A 11 -10.55 21.92 19.07
C ASP A 11 -9.68 22.68 20.10
N ALA A 12 -9.20 21.95 21.11
CA ALA A 12 -8.22 22.44 22.08
C ALA A 12 -6.83 22.54 21.42
N GLU A 13 -6.52 23.76 20.99
CA GLU A 13 -5.19 24.37 20.83
C GLU A 13 -4.01 23.43 20.49
N LEU A 14 -3.92 23.07 19.22
CA LEU A 14 -2.69 22.53 18.66
C LEU A 14 -1.80 23.69 18.20
N CYS A 15 -0.56 23.80 18.73
CA CYS A 15 0.35 24.90 18.42
C CYS A 15 0.45 25.17 16.89
N PRO A 16 0.54 26.44 16.44
CA PRO A 16 0.51 26.79 15.03
C PRO A 16 1.62 26.14 14.20
N GLU A 17 2.72 25.68 14.83
CA GLU A 17 3.77 24.86 14.22
C GLU A 17 3.31 23.45 13.89
N VAL A 18 2.55 22.82 14.77
CA VAL A 18 1.96 21.49 14.57
C VAL A 18 0.88 21.56 13.50
N GLN A 19 0.06 22.63 13.51
CA GLN A 19 -0.87 22.93 12.42
C GLN A 19 -0.15 23.15 11.08
N ARG A 20 1.03 23.81 11.06
CA ARG A 20 1.86 23.97 9.85
C ARG A 20 2.40 22.63 9.34
N ARG A 21 2.78 21.73 10.24
CA ARG A 21 3.27 20.37 9.93
C ARG A 21 2.15 19.46 9.39
N LEU A 22 0.91 19.70 9.80
CA LEU A 22 -0.30 18.98 9.34
C LEU A 22 -0.92 19.56 8.05
N ARG A 23 -0.44 20.71 7.54
CA ARG A 23 -0.81 21.25 6.22
C ARG A 23 -0.13 20.51 5.05
N GLY A 24 0.35 19.30 5.26
CA GLY A 24 0.78 18.38 4.20
C GLY A 24 -0.40 17.54 3.72
N ARG A 25 -1.13 18.03 2.69
CA ARG A 25 -2.20 17.32 1.94
C ARG A 25 -2.88 16.20 2.75
N HIS A 26 -3.76 16.57 3.69
CA HIS A 26 -4.66 15.61 4.31
C HIS A 26 -5.56 15.05 3.20
N ARG A 27 -5.19 13.90 2.63
CA ARG A 27 -6.03 13.20 1.67
C ARG A 27 -7.21 12.64 2.46
N THR A 28 -8.35 13.31 2.35
CA THR A 28 -9.63 12.97 3.00
C THR A 28 -10.20 11.61 2.63
N ARG A 29 -9.54 10.86 1.74
CA ARG A 29 -9.93 9.48 1.44
C ARG A 29 -9.36 8.55 2.53
N PRO A 30 -10.21 7.77 3.21
CA PRO A 30 -9.72 6.70 4.08
C PRO A 30 -8.74 5.81 3.28
N TYR A 31 -7.71 5.29 3.95
CA TYR A 31 -6.70 4.39 3.38
C TYR A 31 -5.63 5.02 2.47
N SER A 32 -5.60 6.36 2.35
CA SER A 32 -4.61 7.06 1.52
C SER A 32 -3.35 7.53 2.27
N SER A 33 -3.42 7.67 3.60
CA SER A 33 -2.28 7.96 4.47
C SER A 33 -1.61 6.69 5.04
N ASN A 34 -2.37 5.60 5.20
CA ASN A 34 -1.85 4.35 5.75
C ASN A 34 -1.35 3.41 4.65
N ARG A 35 -0.02 3.26 4.53
CA ARG A 35 0.62 2.36 3.54
C ARG A 35 0.26 0.89 3.78
N ILE A 36 0.16 0.47 5.05
CA ILE A 36 -0.12 -0.92 5.43
C ILE A 36 -1.49 -1.35 4.90
N GLU A 37 -2.51 -0.53 5.13
CA GLU A 37 -3.88 -0.84 4.72
C GLU A 37 -4.05 -0.85 3.18
N SER A 38 -3.31 0.02 2.48
CA SER A 38 -3.28 0.04 1.01
C SER A 38 -2.66 -1.23 0.42
N ASP A 39 -1.58 -1.72 1.03
CA ASP A 39 -0.90 -2.94 0.59
C ASP A 39 -1.77 -4.18 0.91
N HIS A 40 -2.40 -4.22 2.09
CA HIS A 40 -3.37 -5.27 2.45
C HIS A 40 -4.55 -5.35 1.46
N ARG A 41 -5.09 -4.21 1.02
CA ARG A 41 -6.18 -4.18 0.03
C ARG A 41 -5.76 -4.82 -1.30
N HIS A 42 -4.55 -4.56 -1.78
CA HIS A 42 -4.05 -5.15 -3.03
C HIS A 42 -3.90 -6.67 -2.94
N ILE A 43 -3.38 -7.17 -1.82
CA ILE A 43 -3.24 -8.60 -1.57
C ILE A 43 -4.64 -9.25 -1.50
N LYS A 44 -5.57 -8.68 -0.73
CA LYS A 44 -6.94 -9.19 -0.59
C LYS A 44 -7.71 -9.20 -1.92
N LEU A 45 -7.57 -8.17 -2.74
CA LEU A 45 -8.22 -8.09 -4.06
C LEU A 45 -7.75 -9.19 -5.00
N ARG A 46 -6.44 -9.45 -5.05
CA ARG A 46 -5.87 -10.51 -5.90
C ARG A 46 -6.25 -11.90 -5.39
N LEU A 47 -6.19 -12.11 -4.07
CA LEU A 47 -6.61 -13.37 -3.46
C LEU A 47 -8.10 -13.67 -3.72
N ARG A 48 -8.98 -12.67 -3.69
CA ARG A 48 -10.42 -12.84 -4.01
C ARG A 48 -10.70 -13.25 -5.45
N ALA A 49 -9.83 -12.87 -6.40
CA ALA A 49 -9.95 -13.25 -7.79
C ALA A 49 -9.38 -14.66 -8.08
N MET A 50 -8.69 -15.27 -7.12
CA MET A 50 -8.05 -16.58 -7.24
C MET A 50 -8.70 -17.57 -6.27
N GLN A 51 -8.48 -18.86 -6.50
CA GLN A 51 -8.93 -19.93 -5.58
C GLN A 51 -8.12 -19.99 -4.27
N GLY A 52 -7.13 -19.09 -4.12
CA GLY A 52 -6.19 -19.06 -3.00
C GLY A 52 -5.00 -20.00 -3.17
N PRO A 53 -3.84 -19.70 -2.55
CA PRO A 53 -2.69 -20.60 -2.55
C PRO A 53 -2.99 -21.87 -1.74
N ARG A 54 -2.65 -23.04 -2.27
CA ARG A 54 -2.91 -24.34 -1.62
C ARG A 54 -1.78 -24.81 -0.70
N THR A 55 -0.60 -24.20 -0.80
CA THR A 55 0.57 -24.51 0.04
C THR A 55 1.20 -23.23 0.57
N THR A 56 1.92 -23.33 1.69
CA THR A 56 2.69 -22.22 2.26
C THR A 56 3.70 -21.66 1.26
N ALA A 57 4.42 -22.52 0.55
CA ALA A 57 5.37 -22.12 -0.50
C ALA A 57 4.70 -21.27 -1.59
N THR A 58 3.53 -21.69 -2.10
CA THR A 58 2.79 -20.91 -3.09
C THR A 58 2.25 -19.59 -2.53
N ALA A 59 1.89 -19.54 -1.25
CA ALA A 59 1.48 -18.30 -0.59
C ALA A 59 2.64 -17.30 -0.50
N TYR A 60 3.84 -17.76 -0.12
CA TYR A 60 5.04 -16.93 -0.07
C TYR A 60 5.41 -16.38 -1.46
N ALA A 61 5.47 -17.24 -2.48
CA ALA A 61 5.75 -16.82 -3.85
C ALA A 61 4.71 -15.81 -4.38
N LEU A 62 3.44 -16.01 -4.05
CA LEU A 62 2.36 -15.10 -4.41
C LEU A 62 2.51 -13.73 -3.74
N ILE A 63 2.79 -13.70 -2.44
CA ILE A 63 2.99 -12.44 -1.70
C ILE A 63 4.21 -11.69 -2.29
N ALA A 64 5.34 -12.39 -2.47
CA ALA A 64 6.55 -11.82 -3.05
C ALA A 64 6.33 -11.28 -4.47
N GLY A 65 5.61 -12.01 -5.32
CA GLY A 65 5.25 -11.54 -6.67
C GLY A 65 4.33 -10.32 -6.65
N ILE A 66 3.36 -10.27 -5.73
CA ILE A 66 2.47 -9.12 -5.56
C ILE A 66 3.25 -7.87 -5.16
N GLU A 67 4.20 -8.03 -4.24
CA GLU A 67 5.08 -6.97 -3.76
C GLU A 67 6.04 -6.48 -4.85
N ALA A 68 6.67 -7.39 -5.60
CA ALA A 68 7.55 -7.06 -6.73
C ALA A 68 6.84 -6.15 -7.75
N VAL A 69 5.62 -6.50 -8.15
CA VAL A 69 4.80 -5.66 -9.06
C VAL A 69 4.54 -4.28 -8.47
N GLN A 70 4.26 -4.21 -7.17
CA GLN A 70 3.99 -2.94 -6.49
C GLN A 70 5.25 -2.08 -6.36
N MET A 71 6.41 -2.68 -6.11
CA MET A 71 7.70 -1.97 -6.09
C MET A 71 8.03 -1.34 -7.44
N ILE A 72 7.83 -2.09 -8.54
CA ILE A 72 7.99 -1.57 -9.90
C ILE A 72 6.99 -0.45 -10.17
N ARG A 73 5.71 -0.63 -9.80
CA ARG A 73 4.65 0.36 -10.02
C ARG A 73 4.86 1.65 -9.23
N LYS A 74 5.39 1.54 -8.01
CA LYS A 74 5.73 2.66 -7.11
C LYS A 74 7.06 3.32 -7.50
N GLY A 75 7.84 2.74 -8.42
CA GLY A 75 9.17 3.23 -8.79
C GLY A 75 10.21 3.07 -7.67
N GLN A 76 10.01 2.11 -6.77
CA GLN A 76 10.90 1.87 -5.63
C GLN A 76 12.20 1.17 -6.04
N VAL A 77 12.26 0.61 -7.24
CA VAL A 77 13.48 -0.01 -7.78
C VAL A 77 14.10 0.94 -8.80
N LEU A 78 15.26 1.52 -8.44
CA LEU A 78 16.00 2.42 -9.32
C LEU A 78 16.38 1.72 -10.63
N GLY A 79 16.19 2.40 -11.76
CA GLY A 79 16.57 1.90 -13.09
C GLY A 79 15.59 0.90 -13.72
N ILE A 80 14.58 0.43 -12.98
CA ILE A 80 13.62 -0.56 -13.47
C ILE A 80 12.29 0.13 -13.74
N THR A 81 12.15 0.57 -15.00
CA THR A 81 10.92 1.17 -15.50
C THR A 81 9.96 0.11 -16.03
N ARG A 82 8.69 0.50 -16.19
CA ARG A 82 7.65 -0.36 -16.78
C ARG A 82 8.02 -0.91 -18.17
N LYS A 83 8.88 -0.19 -18.90
CA LYS A 83 9.36 -0.55 -20.25
C LYS A 83 10.59 -1.46 -20.25
N ASN A 84 11.28 -1.62 -19.12
CA ASN A 84 12.48 -2.44 -19.02
C ASN A 84 12.12 -3.86 -18.55
N LEU A 85 11.84 -4.75 -19.51
CA LEU A 85 11.41 -6.12 -19.25
C LEU A 85 12.51 -6.97 -18.60
N GLN A 86 13.78 -6.79 -18.99
CA GLN A 86 14.92 -7.50 -18.41
C GLN A 86 15.18 -7.09 -16.96
N GLY A 87 15.11 -5.79 -16.65
CA GLY A 87 15.19 -5.32 -15.26
C GLY A 87 14.06 -5.90 -14.41
N GLN A 88 12.83 -5.94 -14.93
CA GLN A 88 11.71 -6.58 -14.23
C GLN A 88 11.98 -8.06 -14.00
N ALA A 89 12.38 -8.81 -15.02
CA ALA A 89 12.70 -10.23 -14.91
C ALA A 89 13.79 -10.50 -13.88
N TRP A 90 14.84 -9.66 -13.83
CA TRP A 90 15.89 -9.75 -12.83
C TRP A 90 15.36 -9.53 -11.40
N VAL A 91 14.51 -8.51 -11.18
CA VAL A 91 13.87 -8.28 -9.88
C VAL A 91 12.98 -9.44 -9.47
N PHE A 92 12.20 -9.99 -10.39
CA PHE A 92 11.38 -11.16 -10.12
C PHE A 92 12.24 -12.39 -9.79
N GLY A 93 13.32 -12.64 -10.53
CA GLY A 93 14.25 -13.73 -10.25
C GLY A 93 14.89 -13.59 -8.87
N ALA A 94 15.40 -12.38 -8.56
CA ALA A 94 16.01 -12.07 -7.27
C ALA A 94 15.03 -12.21 -6.08
N LEU A 95 13.77 -11.78 -6.24
CA LEU A 95 12.75 -11.85 -5.17
C LEU A 95 12.14 -13.25 -5.01
N LEU A 96 12.07 -14.02 -6.10
CA LEU A 96 11.50 -15.37 -6.08
C LEU A 96 12.55 -16.46 -5.88
N GLY A 97 13.84 -16.10 -5.79
CA GLY A 97 14.94 -17.06 -5.67
C GLY A 97 15.14 -17.93 -6.92
N LEU A 98 14.72 -17.43 -8.08
CA LEU A 98 14.94 -18.08 -9.37
C LEU A 98 16.27 -17.56 -9.90
N ASN A 99 17.33 -18.36 -9.74
CA ASN A 99 18.67 -18.07 -10.24
C ASN A 99 19.01 -19.00 -11.40
#